data_AF-A0A9Q8SYB8-F1
#
_entry.id   AF-A0A9Q8SYB8-F1
#
_cell.length_a   1.000
_cell.length_b   1.000
_cell.length_c   1.000
_cell.angle_alpha   90.00
_cell.angle_beta   90.00
_cell.angle_gamma   90.00
#
_symmetry.space_group_name_H-M   'P 1'
#
loop_
_entity.id
_entity.type
_entity.pdbx_description
1 polymer ?
#
loop_
_entity_poly.entity_id
_entity_poly.type
_entity_poly.pdbx_seq_one_letter_code
_entity_poly.pdbx_strand_id
1 'polypeptide(L)'
;MLGTILAFVALLAFYLIGSAIYNVTLHPLADVPGPKICAITRIPYWLVALKGEDIEWMKSLHEAYGPVVRFGPTDLSYTAGEAWNDIHGPKVTEKAQEFSVQPVNGASYPDSLGSQIQLWHMS
;
A
#
# COMPACT_ATOMS: atom_id res chain seq x y z
N MET A 1 -10.95 -5.61 40.63
CA MET A 1 -11.55 -6.21 39.42
C MET A 1 -12.34 -5.19 38.60
N LEU A 2 -13.40 -4.55 39.11
CA LEU A 2 -14.15 -3.56 38.31
C LEU A 2 -13.34 -2.30 37.97
N GLY A 3 -12.66 -1.70 38.97
CA GLY A 3 -11.84 -0.50 38.74
C GLY A 3 -10.67 -0.72 37.79
N THR A 4 -10.06 -1.92 37.83
CA THR A 4 -9.00 -2.30 36.89
C THR A 4 -9.54 -2.44 35.47
N ILE A 5 -10.71 -3.07 35.28
CA ILE A 5 -11.36 -3.17 33.95
C ILE A 5 -11.66 -1.78 33.39
N LEU A 6 -12.22 -0.89 34.20
CA LEU A 6 -12.53 0.48 33.77
C LEU A 6 -11.26 1.26 33.39
N ALA A 7 -10.17 1.11 34.15
CA ALA A 7 -8.88 1.73 33.82
C ALA A 7 -8.31 1.21 32.49
N PHE A 8 -8.38 -0.09 32.24
CA PHE A 8 -7.96 -0.67 30.95
C PHE A 8 -8.81 -0.17 29.78
N VAL A 9 -10.13 -0.11 29.94
CA VAL A 9 -11.04 0.41 28.91
C VAL A 9 -10.75 1.88 28.61
N ALA A 10 -10.55 2.71 29.64
CA ALA A 10 -10.22 4.12 29.47
C ALA A 10 -8.87 4.32 28.76
N LEU A 11 -7.84 3.54 29.13
CA LEU A 11 -6.52 3.61 28.50
C LEU A 11 -6.57 3.17 27.03
N LEU A 12 -7.32 2.11 26.73
CA LEU A 12 -7.54 1.65 25.36
C LEU A 12 -8.25 2.72 24.53
N ALA A 13 -9.32 3.32 25.06
CA ALA A 13 -10.05 4.38 24.38
C ALA A 13 -9.15 5.60 24.11
N PHE A 14 -8.35 6.02 25.10
CA PHE A 14 -7.39 7.10 24.95
C PHE A 14 -6.37 6.81 23.83
N TYR A 15 -5.80 5.60 23.82
CA TYR A 15 -4.86 5.18 22.78
C TYR A 15 -5.50 5.19 21.38
N LEU A 16 -6.72 4.64 21.24
CA LEU A 16 -7.43 4.58 19.96
C LEU A 16 -7.78 5.97 19.42
N ILE A 17 -8.26 6.87 20.28
CA ILE A 17 -8.59 8.25 19.90
C ILE A 17 -7.32 9.01 19.51
N GLY A 18 -6.24 8.88 20.30
CA GLY A 18 -4.96 9.51 19.98
C GLY A 18 -4.38 9.03 18.64
N SER A 19 -4.43 7.71 18.40
CA SER A 19 -3.99 7.12 17.14
C SER A 19 -4.85 7.57 15.95
N ALA A 20 -6.18 7.64 16.12
CA ALA A 20 -7.09 8.12 15.08
C ALA A 20 -6.80 9.58 14.68
N ILE A 21 -6.60 10.47 15.67
CA ILE A 21 -6.26 11.87 15.41
C ILE A 21 -4.92 11.95 14.68
N TYR A 22 -3.90 11.23 15.15
CA TYR A 22 -2.59 11.19 14.50
C TYR A 22 -2.68 10.71 13.04
N ASN A 23 -3.38 9.60 12.80
CA ASN A 23 -3.52 9.00 11.47
C ASN A 23 -4.23 9.90 10.47
N VAL A 24 -5.16 10.74 10.93
CA VAL A 24 -5.92 11.67 10.09
C VAL A 24 -5.19 12.99 9.86
N THR A 25 -4.37 13.46 10.81
CA THR A 25 -3.85 14.85 10.77
C THR A 25 -2.33 14.98 10.64
N LEU A 26 -1.56 14.08 11.24
CA LEU A 26 -0.09 14.20 11.33
C LEU A 26 0.65 13.06 10.63
N HIS A 27 -0.07 12.03 10.20
CA HIS A 27 0.52 10.91 9.50
C HIS A 27 1.08 11.36 8.14
N PRO A 28 2.22 10.82 7.68
CA PRO A 28 2.76 11.13 6.36
C PRO A 28 1.82 10.80 5.19
N LEU A 29 0.77 10.01 5.44
CA LEU A 29 -0.27 9.66 4.47
C LEU A 29 -1.56 10.48 4.67
N ALA A 30 -1.54 11.53 5.49
CA ALA A 30 -2.71 12.39 5.74
C ALA A 30 -3.12 13.18 4.49
N ASP A 31 -2.17 13.53 3.62
CA ASP A 31 -2.43 14.26 2.37
C ASP A 31 -3.02 13.38 1.27
N VAL A 32 -2.99 12.05 1.43
CA VAL A 32 -3.51 11.14 0.43
C VAL A 32 -5.05 11.11 0.51
N PRO A 33 -5.76 11.37 -0.60
CA PRO A 33 -7.21 11.44 -0.58
C PRO A 33 -7.84 10.07 -0.30
N GLY A 34 -9.00 10.07 0.36
CA GLY A 34 -9.77 8.87 0.65
C GLY A 34 -10.79 9.05 1.78
N PRO A 35 -11.62 8.04 2.07
CA PRO A 35 -12.58 8.10 3.18
C PRO A 35 -11.86 8.27 4.52
N LYS A 36 -12.26 9.25 5.33
CA LYS A 36 -11.63 9.49 6.65
C LYS A 36 -11.69 8.29 7.59
N ILE A 37 -12.73 7.46 7.47
CA ILE A 37 -12.83 6.23 8.25
C ILE A 37 -11.74 5.22 7.90
N CYS A 38 -11.30 5.17 6.64
CA CYS A 38 -10.18 4.34 6.19
C CYS A 38 -8.84 4.82 6.75
N ALA A 39 -8.67 6.14 6.98
CA ALA A 39 -7.49 6.66 7.68
C ALA A 39 -7.42 6.18 9.15
N ILE A 40 -8.57 5.90 9.78
CA ILE A 40 -8.64 5.45 11.18
C ILE A 40 -8.53 3.91 11.28
N THR A 41 -9.16 3.17 10.36
CA THR A 41 -9.24 1.71 10.45
C THR A 41 -9.47 1.03 9.09
N ARG A 42 -9.04 -0.22 8.95
CA ARG A 42 -9.31 -1.09 7.78
C ARG A 42 -10.69 -1.76 7.80
N ILE A 43 -11.48 -1.57 8.85
CA ILE A 43 -12.80 -2.25 8.99
C ILE A 43 -13.69 -2.10 7.74
N PRO A 44 -13.84 -0.92 7.10
CA PRO A 44 -14.65 -0.79 5.90
C PRO A 44 -14.21 -1.74 4.78
N TYR A 45 -12.91 -1.82 4.52
CA TYR A 45 -12.36 -2.74 3.53
C TYR A 45 -12.69 -4.20 3.87
N TRP A 46 -12.49 -4.62 5.12
CA TRP A 46 -12.79 -6.00 5.53
C TRP A 46 -14.26 -6.37 5.37
N LEU A 47 -15.19 -5.44 5.69
CA LEU A 47 -16.62 -5.67 5.51
C LEU A 47 -16.99 -5.89 4.04
N VAL A 48 -16.38 -5.12 3.14
CA VAL A 48 -16.59 -5.24 1.70
C VAL A 48 -15.91 -6.52 1.15
N ALA A 49 -14.69 -6.83 1.61
CA ALA A 49 -13.97 -8.03 1.22
C ALA A 49 -14.71 -9.31 1.63
N LEU A 50 -15.31 -9.33 2.82
CA LEU A 50 -16.15 -10.45 3.27
C LEU A 50 -17.41 -10.65 2.41
N LYS A 51 -17.87 -9.61 1.71
CA LYS A 51 -18.96 -9.69 0.74
C LYS A 51 -18.48 -10.05 -0.67
N GLY A 52 -17.17 -10.01 -0.93
CA GLY A 52 -16.60 -10.19 -2.26
C GLY A 52 -16.79 -9.00 -3.19
N GLU A 53 -17.03 -7.81 -2.65
CA GLU A 53 -17.29 -6.57 -3.41
C GLU A 53 -16.06 -5.63 -3.41
N ASP A 54 -14.89 -6.11 -2.97
CA ASP A 54 -13.70 -5.31 -2.73
C ASP A 54 -13.14 -4.65 -3.99
N ILE A 55 -13.23 -5.35 -5.13
CA ILE A 55 -12.81 -4.82 -6.43
C ILE A 55 -13.69 -3.63 -6.84
N GLU A 56 -15.01 -3.78 -6.77
CA GLU A 56 -15.96 -2.73 -7.17
C GLU A 56 -15.88 -1.52 -6.23
N TRP A 57 -15.77 -1.78 -4.93
CA TRP A 57 -15.57 -0.72 -3.94
C TRP A 57 -14.25 0.04 -4.19
N MET A 58 -13.14 -0.67 -4.41
CA MET A 58 -11.86 -0.02 -4.70
C MET A 58 -11.93 0.79 -5.99
N LYS A 59 -12.60 0.28 -7.02
CA LYS A 59 -12.86 1.03 -8.26
C LYS A 59 -13.64 2.32 -7.98
N SER A 60 -14.72 2.24 -7.21
CA SER A 60 -15.53 3.42 -6.85
C SER A 60 -14.72 4.46 -6.07
N LEU A 61 -13.78 4.02 -5.23
CA LEU A 61 -12.87 4.91 -4.53
C LEU A 61 -11.94 5.64 -5.49
N HIS A 62 -11.36 4.93 -6.47
CA HIS A 62 -10.50 5.54 -7.48
C HIS A 62 -11.26 6.49 -8.42
N GLU A 63 -12.53 6.20 -8.71
CA GLU A 63 -13.40 7.12 -9.46
C GLU A 63 -13.69 8.42 -8.68
N ALA A 64 -13.84 8.33 -7.35
CA ALA A 64 -14.19 9.47 -6.50
C ALA A 64 -12.98 10.33 -6.05
N TYR A 65 -11.86 9.68 -5.72
CA TYR A 65 -10.70 10.32 -5.09
C TYR A 65 -9.47 10.41 -6.00
N GLY A 66 -9.49 9.71 -7.15
CA GLY A 66 -8.44 9.77 -8.16
C GLY A 66 -7.49 8.56 -8.16
N PRO A 67 -6.31 8.69 -8.81
CA PRO A 67 -5.45 7.56 -9.11
C PRO A 67 -4.73 6.95 -7.90
N VAL A 68 -4.68 7.68 -6.78
CA VAL A 68 -4.08 7.23 -5.51
C VAL A 68 -5.10 7.43 -4.41
N VAL A 69 -5.45 6.35 -3.70
CA VAL A 69 -6.47 6.41 -2.65
C VAL A 69 -6.02 5.69 -1.39
N ARG A 70 -6.28 6.31 -0.24
CA ARG A 70 -6.08 5.71 1.07
C ARG A 70 -7.28 4.85 1.46
N PHE A 71 -7.06 3.54 1.63
CA PHE A 71 -8.10 2.58 2.02
C PHE A 71 -7.84 1.92 3.39
N GLY A 72 -6.71 2.23 4.03
CA GLY A 72 -6.39 1.84 5.41
C GLY A 72 -5.47 2.86 6.10
N PRO A 73 -5.19 2.70 7.40
CA PRO A 73 -4.33 3.63 8.15
C PRO A 73 -2.93 3.74 7.53
N THR A 74 -2.41 2.62 7.04
CA THR A 74 -1.08 2.50 6.43
C THR A 74 -1.14 1.97 4.99
N ASP A 75 -2.34 1.91 4.39
CA ASP A 75 -2.56 1.24 3.12
C ASP A 75 -3.06 2.21 2.04
N LEU A 76 -2.41 2.14 0.88
CA LEU A 76 -2.71 2.94 -0.30
C LEU A 76 -2.95 2.04 -1.51
N SER A 77 -3.91 2.41 -2.33
CA SER A 77 -4.18 1.79 -3.62
C SER A 77 -3.77 2.75 -4.74
N TYR A 78 -3.22 2.20 -5.82
CA TYR A 78 -2.72 2.95 -6.98
C TYR A 78 -3.28 2.34 -8.28
N THR A 79 -3.70 3.19 -9.21
CA THR A 79 -4.13 2.75 -10.56
C THR A 79 -3.23 3.26 -11.69
N ALA A 80 -2.31 4.18 -11.40
CA ALA A 80 -1.42 4.76 -12.39
C ALA A 80 -0.26 3.82 -12.78
N GLY A 81 0.06 3.75 -14.08
CA GLY A 81 1.18 2.95 -14.58
C GLY A 81 2.56 3.41 -14.10
N GLU A 82 2.71 4.69 -13.72
CA GLU A 82 3.97 5.21 -13.15
C GLU A 82 4.31 4.55 -11.81
N ALA A 83 3.31 4.33 -10.95
CA ALA A 83 3.50 3.64 -9.68
C ALA A 83 3.95 2.18 -9.87
N TRP A 84 3.62 1.56 -11.01
CA TRP A 84 4.12 0.22 -11.31
C TRP A 84 5.64 0.17 -11.40
N ASN A 85 6.25 1.15 -12.06
CA ASN A 85 7.71 1.24 -12.17
C ASN A 85 8.36 1.62 -10.84
N ASP A 86 7.74 2.49 -10.04
CA ASP A 86 8.30 2.85 -8.73
C ASP A 86 8.18 1.71 -7.70
N ILE A 87 7.15 0.88 -7.79
CA ILE A 87 6.92 -0.24 -6.88
C ILE A 87 7.69 -1.48 -7.34
N HIS A 88 7.54 -1.86 -8.61
CA HIS A 88 8.03 -3.11 -9.21
C HIS A 88 9.17 -2.94 -10.21
N GLY A 89 9.59 -1.70 -10.50
CA GLY A 89 10.76 -1.47 -11.34
C GLY A 89 12.02 -2.08 -10.72
N PRO A 90 13.10 -2.23 -11.52
CA PRO A 90 14.33 -2.87 -11.07
C PRO A 90 14.95 -2.09 -9.91
N LYS A 91 14.65 -2.51 -8.68
CA LYS A 91 15.32 -2.03 -7.49
C LYS A 91 16.56 -2.90 -7.30
N VAL A 92 17.74 -2.29 -7.39
CA VAL A 92 18.97 -2.93 -6.93
C VAL A 92 18.86 -3.06 -5.41
N THR A 93 18.26 -4.17 -4.98
CA THR A 93 18.10 -4.55 -3.59
C THR A 93 18.93 -5.79 -3.33
N GLU A 94 19.45 -5.93 -2.12
CA GLU A 94 20.23 -7.10 -1.70
C GLU A 94 19.47 -8.42 -1.98
N LYS A 95 18.14 -8.39 -1.80
CA LYS A 95 17.22 -9.49 -2.14
C LYS A 95 17.13 -9.78 -3.64
N ALA A 96 17.23 -8.77 -4.50
CA ALA A 96 17.18 -8.98 -5.95
C ALA A 96 18.37 -9.81 -6.45
N GLN A 97 19.53 -9.73 -5.77
CA GLN A 97 20.67 -10.61 -6.07
C GLN A 97 20.40 -12.07 -5.66
N GLU A 98 19.74 -12.31 -4.53
CA GLU A 98 19.38 -13.66 -4.05
C GLU A 98 18.39 -14.38 -4.98
N PHE A 99 17.43 -13.66 -5.55
CA PHE A 99 16.45 -14.20 -6.51
C PHE A 99 16.87 -14.04 -7.98
N SER A 100 18.08 -13.54 -8.24
CA SER A 100 18.63 -13.52 -9.58
C SER A 100 19.02 -14.95 -9.97
N VAL A 101 18.19 -15.59 -10.81
CA VAL A 101 18.55 -16.88 -11.41
C VAL A 101 19.64 -16.61 -12.42
N GLN A 102 20.89 -16.96 -12.13
CA GLN A 102 21.93 -16.92 -13.16
C GLN A 102 21.62 -17.99 -14.22
N PRO A 103 21.53 -17.63 -15.50
CA PRO A 103 21.23 -18.60 -16.53
C PRO A 103 22.45 -19.51 -16.73
N VAL A 104 22.20 -20.80 -16.91
CA VAL A 104 23.24 -21.85 -16.95
C VAL A 104 24.22 -21.66 -18.13
N ASN A 105 23.86 -20.84 -19.12
CA ASN A 105 24.69 -20.50 -20.27
C ASN A 105 25.73 -19.40 -19.98
N GLY A 106 25.85 -18.91 -18.74
CA GLY A 106 26.81 -17.88 -18.35
C GLY A 106 26.48 -16.49 -18.90
N ALA A 107 25.28 -16.29 -19.44
CA ALA A 107 24.85 -14.98 -19.90
C ALA A 107 24.58 -14.07 -18.69
N SER A 108 25.19 -12.89 -18.67
CA SER A 108 24.87 -11.85 -17.70
C SER A 108 23.49 -11.28 -18.04
N TYR A 109 22.59 -11.17 -17.04
CA TYR A 109 21.41 -10.35 -17.26
C TYR A 109 21.86 -8.89 -17.37
N PRO A 110 21.37 -8.14 -18.36
CA PRO A 110 21.62 -6.71 -18.44
C PRO A 110 21.10 -6.04 -17.18
N ASP A 111 21.92 -5.18 -16.60
CA ASP A 111 21.83 -4.61 -15.25
C ASP A 111 20.53 -3.84 -14.97
N SER A 112 19.68 -3.67 -15.99
CA SER A 112 18.32 -3.15 -15.86
C SER A 112 17.48 -3.50 -17.10
N LEU A 113 16.17 -3.69 -16.92
CA LEU A 113 15.16 -3.85 -17.98
C LEU A 113 15.22 -2.76 -19.06
N GLY A 114 15.68 -1.55 -18.72
CA GLY A 114 15.86 -0.45 -19.66
C GLY A 114 16.90 -0.73 -20.76
N SER A 115 17.95 -1.49 -20.43
CA SER A 115 18.94 -1.93 -21.43
C SER A 115 18.42 -3.05 -22.32
N GLN A 116 17.49 -3.89 -21.84
CA GLN A 116 16.84 -4.89 -22.69
C GLN A 116 15.89 -4.27 -23.71
N ILE A 117 15.07 -3.28 -23.33
CA ILE A 117 14.13 -2.63 -24.25
C ILE A 117 14.88 -1.95 -25.42
N GLN A 118 16.07 -1.38 -25.18
CA GLN A 118 16.93 -0.82 -26.23
C GLN A 118 17.41 -1.88 -27.24
N LEU A 119 17.70 -3.12 -26.80
CA LEU A 119 18.16 -4.20 -27.68
C LEU A 119 17.08 -4.68 -28.65
N TRP A 120 15.82 -4.73 -28.23
CA TRP A 120 14.69 -5.17 -29.07
C TRP A 120 14.33 -4.18 -30.19
N HIS A 121 14.76 -2.92 -30.10
CA HIS A 121 14.57 -1.91 -31.14
C HIS A 121 15.72 -1.86 -32.17
N MET A 122 16.78 -2.65 -31.97
CA MET A 122 17.98 -2.68 -32.82
C MET A 122 18.08 -3.95 -33.69
N SER A 123 17.10 -4.84 -33.65
CA SER A 123 17.00 -6.08 -34.46
C SER A 123 15.83 -6.00 -35.45
#